data_AF-A0A9R0ST76-F1
#
_entry.id   AF-A0A9R0ST76-F1
#
_cell.length_a   1.000
_cell.length_b   1.000
_cell.length_c   1.000
_cell.angle_alpha   90.00
_cell.angle_beta   90.00
_cell.angle_gamma   90.00
#
_symmetry.space_group_name_H-M   'P 1'
#
loop_
_entity.id
_entity.type
_entity.pdbx_description
1 polymer ?
#
loop_
_entity_poly.entity_id
_entity_poly.type
_entity_poly.pdbx_seq_one_letter_code
_entity_poly.pdbx_strand_id
1 'polypeptide(L)'
;MAEGLLDSCNQTKRVEDIGKDCFQEMISVSFFQPVDEKYSHTYYVIHDLLHDLAESLSKEDYFRLEDDKVTAIPCTVRHLSVRVDSIMQHKQSISKLHHLRTIICIDPLMDDVSDLFNQILQNLKKLRILFLSSYISSKLPESVGELKHLRYF
;
A
#
# COMPACT_ATOMS: atom_id res chain seq x y z
N MET A 1 2.39 -3.04 -11.41
CA MET A 1 3.56 -3.95 -11.39
C MET A 1 3.68 -4.76 -10.12
N ALA A 2 3.85 -4.13 -8.96
CA ALA A 2 4.21 -4.84 -7.73
C ALA A 2 3.19 -5.91 -7.28
N GLU A 3 1.89 -5.68 -7.52
CA GLU A 3 0.85 -6.68 -7.26
C GLU A 3 0.68 -7.76 -8.35
N GLY A 4 1.36 -7.63 -9.50
CA GLY A 4 1.29 -8.60 -10.59
C GLY A 4 -0.02 -8.56 -11.40
N LEU A 5 -0.70 -7.41 -11.44
CA LEU A 5 -1.97 -7.23 -12.17
C LEU A 5 -1.81 -7.06 -13.69
N LEU A 6 -0.61 -6.73 -14.17
CA LEU A 6 -0.35 -6.49 -15.58
C LEU A 6 0.20 -7.75 -16.21
N ASP A 7 -0.44 -8.19 -17.29
CA ASP A 7 0.03 -9.31 -18.09
C ASP A 7 1.09 -8.82 -19.09
N SER A 8 2.25 -9.48 -19.12
CA SER A 8 3.39 -9.11 -19.97
C SER A 8 3.48 -9.96 -21.23
N CYS A 9 2.35 -10.51 -21.71
CA CYS A 9 2.30 -11.36 -22.90
C CYS A 9 2.93 -10.72 -24.16
N ASN A 10 2.96 -9.39 -24.27
CA ASN A 10 3.67 -8.67 -25.32
C ASN A 10 5.15 -8.48 -24.96
N GLN A 11 6.02 -9.31 -25.54
CA GLN A 11 7.49 -9.24 -25.35
C GLN A 11 8.13 -7.93 -25.85
N THR A 12 7.38 -7.09 -26.58
CA THR A 12 7.88 -5.86 -27.20
C THR A 12 7.66 -4.60 -26.36
N LYS A 13 6.78 -4.63 -25.36
CA LYS A 13 6.49 -3.49 -24.48
C LYS A 13 7.02 -3.74 -23.07
N ARG A 14 7.59 -2.70 -22.45
CA ARG A 14 7.94 -2.78 -21.03
C ARG A 14 6.66 -2.75 -20.20
N VAL A 15 6.70 -3.34 -19.01
CA VAL A 15 5.52 -3.40 -18.14
C VAL A 15 5.06 -2.00 -17.73
N GLU A 16 5.98 -1.03 -17.71
CA GLU A 16 5.72 0.39 -17.40
C GLU A 16 4.81 0.99 -18.46
N ASP A 17 5.12 0.70 -19.72
CA ASP A 17 4.40 1.22 -20.88
C ASP A 17 3.00 0.58 -20.93
N ILE A 18 2.88 -0.73 -20.64
CA ILE A 18 1.58 -1.43 -20.51
C ILE A 18 0.74 -0.82 -19.38
N GLY A 19 1.34 -0.57 -18.22
CA GLY A 19 0.66 0.05 -17.09
C GLY A 19 0.19 1.47 -17.40
N LYS A 20 1.00 2.24 -18.13
CA LYS A 20 0.65 3.59 -18.59
C LYS A 20 -0.52 3.57 -19.57
N ASP A 21 -0.50 2.67 -20.55
CA ASP A 21 -1.58 2.52 -21.53
C ASP A 21 -2.92 2.19 -20.82
N CYS A 22 -2.89 1.25 -19.87
CA CYS A 22 -4.06 0.87 -19.07
C CYS A 22 -4.60 2.06 -18.24
N PHE A 23 -3.71 2.82 -17.60
CA PHE A 23 -4.10 4.00 -16.84
C PHE A 23 -4.70 5.09 -17.74
N GLN A 24 -4.15 5.30 -18.94
CA GLN A 24 -4.70 6.24 -19.93
C GLN A 24 -6.10 5.82 -20.41
N GLU A 25 -6.35 4.52 -20.59
CA GLU A 25 -7.69 4.01 -20.90
C GLU A 25 -8.68 4.33 -19.77
N MET A 26 -8.30 4.12 -18.50
CA MET A 26 -9.13 4.47 -17.34
C MET A 26 -9.45 5.97 -17.29
N ILE A 27 -8.51 6.85 -17.66
CA ILE A 27 -8.77 8.29 -17.80
C ILE A 27 -9.76 8.57 -18.95
N SER A 28 -9.59 7.91 -20.09
CA SER A 28 -10.45 8.12 -21.27
C SER A 28 -11.93 7.83 -21.01
N VAL A 29 -12.22 6.92 -20.08
CA VAL A 29 -13.58 6.57 -19.64
C VAL A 29 -14.01 7.29 -18.36
N SER A 30 -13.26 8.33 -17.94
CA SER A 30 -13.51 9.12 -16.73
C SER A 30 -13.53 8.32 -15.42
N PHE A 31 -12.89 7.16 -15.39
CA PHE A 31 -12.70 6.41 -14.13
C PHE A 31 -11.78 7.18 -13.19
N PHE A 32 -10.70 7.73 -13.73
CA PHE A 32 -9.85 8.72 -13.10
C PHE A 32 -10.03 10.07 -13.78
N GLN A 33 -10.22 11.12 -13.00
CA GLN A 33 -10.39 12.48 -13.51
C GLN A 33 -9.17 13.32 -13.13
N PRO A 34 -8.48 13.93 -14.12
CA PRO A 34 -7.36 14.80 -13.83
C PRO A 34 -7.84 16.07 -13.13
N VAL A 35 -7.14 16.45 -12.06
CA VAL A 35 -7.31 17.72 -11.36
C VAL A 35 -6.04 18.51 -11.56
N ASP A 36 -6.15 19.58 -12.33
CA ASP A 36 -5.03 20.50 -12.57
C ASP A 36 -4.89 21.45 -11.37
N GLU A 37 -3.88 21.20 -10.54
CA GLU A 37 -3.40 22.22 -9.62
C GLU A 37 -2.49 23.20 -10.36
N LYS A 38 -2.71 24.49 -10.13
CA LYS A 38 -2.09 25.58 -10.90
C LYS A 38 -0.55 25.58 -10.93
N TYR A 39 0.17 24.82 -10.09
CA TYR A 39 1.62 25.06 -9.91
C TYR A 39 2.58 23.89 -9.65
N SER A 40 2.23 22.59 -9.69
CA SER A 40 3.34 21.59 -9.72
C SER A 40 3.02 20.16 -10.14
N HIS A 41 1.81 19.62 -9.94
CA HIS A 41 1.53 18.21 -10.22
C HIS A 41 0.09 17.98 -10.69
N THR A 42 -0.10 17.10 -11.67
CA THR A 42 -1.43 16.60 -12.05
C THR A 42 -1.85 15.53 -11.05
N TYR A 43 -2.92 15.79 -10.33
CA TYR A 43 -3.55 14.80 -9.46
C TYR A 43 -4.68 14.11 -10.22
N TYR A 44 -5.07 12.92 -9.76
CA TYR A 44 -6.20 12.19 -10.31
C TYR A 44 -7.14 11.84 -9.17
N VAL A 45 -8.43 12.09 -9.37
CA VAL A 45 -9.49 11.75 -8.42
C VAL A 45 -10.38 10.67 -9.00
N ILE A 46 -11.00 9.88 -8.12
CA ILE A 46 -12.07 8.95 -8.46
C ILE A 46 -13.39 9.55 -7.95
N HIS A 47 -14.48 9.35 -8.68
CA HIS A 47 -15.81 9.75 -8.24
C HIS A 47 -16.27 8.98 -7.00
N ASP A 48 -16.96 9.62 -6.05
CA ASP A 48 -17.39 9.02 -4.78
C ASP A 48 -18.13 7.68 -4.96
N LEU A 49 -19.04 7.58 -5.93
CA LEU A 49 -19.72 6.31 -6.25
C LEU A 49 -18.78 5.17 -6.66
N LEU A 50 -17.71 5.46 -7.42
CA LEU A 50 -16.71 4.45 -7.80
C LEU A 50 -15.82 4.10 -6.59
N HIS A 51 -15.51 5.09 -5.75
CA HIS A 51 -14.83 4.86 -4.48
C HIS A 51 -15.65 3.93 -3.56
N ASP A 52 -16.93 4.24 -3.35
CA ASP A 52 -17.84 3.46 -2.51
C ASP A 52 -18.02 2.04 -3.04
N LEU A 53 -18.09 1.89 -4.36
CA LEU A 53 -18.12 0.58 -5.01
C LEU A 53 -16.83 -0.20 -4.74
N ALA A 54 -15.66 0.41 -4.95
CA ALA A 54 -14.37 -0.23 -4.71
C ALA A 54 -14.22 -0.63 -3.24
N GLU A 55 -14.65 0.22 -2.30
CA GLU A 55 -14.68 -0.09 -0.88
C GLU A 55 -15.62 -1.28 -0.60
N SER A 56 -16.82 -1.29 -1.17
CA SER A 56 -17.80 -2.38 -0.97
C SER A 56 -17.29 -3.75 -1.41
N LEU A 57 -16.51 -3.79 -2.50
CA LEU A 57 -15.99 -5.03 -3.09
C LEU A 57 -14.70 -5.51 -2.42
N SER A 58 -13.99 -4.64 -1.69
CA SER A 58 -12.66 -4.94 -1.14
C SER A 58 -12.64 -5.16 0.38
N LYS A 59 -13.79 -5.06 1.08
CA LYS A 59 -13.89 -5.10 2.55
C LYS A 59 -13.24 -6.32 3.23
N GLU A 60 -13.16 -7.45 2.53
CA GLU A 60 -12.59 -8.68 3.08
C GLU A 60 -11.05 -8.73 2.98
N ASP A 61 -10.50 -8.06 1.96
CA ASP A 61 -9.08 -8.09 1.61
C ASP A 61 -8.33 -6.79 2.00
N TYR A 62 -9.05 -5.71 2.29
CA TYR A 62 -8.49 -4.39 2.61
C TYR A 62 -8.92 -3.87 3.98
N PHE A 63 -8.01 -3.17 4.67
CA PHE A 63 -8.29 -2.52 5.95
C PHE A 63 -7.62 -1.15 6.05
N ARG A 64 -8.39 -0.16 6.51
CA ARG A 64 -7.92 1.19 6.88
C ARG A 64 -7.74 1.27 8.37
N LEU A 65 -6.51 1.46 8.81
CA LEU A 65 -6.17 1.74 10.19
C LEU A 65 -6.03 3.26 10.35
N GLU A 66 -7.12 3.90 10.78
CA GLU A 66 -7.25 5.36 10.92
C GLU A 66 -7.57 5.80 12.36
N ASP A 67 -7.75 4.86 13.30
CA ASP A 67 -8.04 5.13 14.71
C ASP A 67 -7.15 4.27 15.61
N ASP A 68 -6.41 4.93 16.51
CA ASP A 68 -5.54 4.28 17.50
C ASP A 68 -6.32 3.32 18.43
N LYS A 69 -7.64 3.50 18.56
CA LYS A 69 -8.50 2.63 19.38
C LYS A 69 -8.80 1.29 18.74
N VAL A 70 -8.41 1.06 17.48
CA VAL A 70 -8.61 -0.23 16.79
C VAL A 70 -7.80 -1.32 17.48
N THR A 71 -8.49 -2.23 18.17
CA THR A 71 -7.85 -3.30 18.93
C THR A 71 -7.56 -4.55 18.11
N ALA A 72 -8.24 -4.74 16.97
CA ALA A 72 -8.12 -5.93 16.14
C ALA A 72 -8.20 -5.62 14.65
N ILE A 73 -7.33 -6.26 13.87
CA ILE A 73 -7.35 -6.23 12.41
C ILE A 73 -7.66 -7.67 11.94
N PRO A 74 -8.64 -7.88 11.04
CA PRO A 74 -8.96 -9.21 10.56
C PRO A 74 -7.75 -9.88 9.90
N CYS A 75 -7.46 -11.13 10.27
CA CYS A 75 -6.28 -11.85 9.77
C CYS A 75 -6.34 -12.22 8.27
N THR A 76 -7.51 -12.08 7.65
CA THR A 76 -7.73 -12.28 6.21
C THR A 76 -7.21 -11.14 5.36
N VAL A 77 -7.02 -9.95 5.96
CA VAL A 77 -6.61 -8.74 5.26
C VAL A 77 -5.29 -8.95 4.53
N ARG A 78 -5.27 -8.53 3.27
CA ARG A 78 -4.11 -8.58 2.38
C ARG A 78 -3.51 -7.20 2.15
N HIS A 79 -4.29 -6.14 2.32
CA HIS A 79 -3.88 -4.77 2.04
C HIS A 79 -4.21 -3.88 3.24
N LEU A 80 -3.19 -3.33 3.88
CA LEU A 80 -3.32 -2.47 5.04
C LEU A 80 -2.85 -1.05 4.71
N SER A 81 -3.72 -0.07 4.91
CA SER A 81 -3.36 1.33 4.94
C SER A 81 -3.31 1.82 6.38
N VAL A 82 -2.27 2.55 6.74
CA VAL A 82 -2.00 3.05 8.08
C VAL A 82 -1.94 4.58 8.03
N ARG A 83 -2.81 5.20 8.84
CA ARG A 83 -2.93 6.64 9.08
C ARG A 83 -3.21 6.88 10.57
N VAL A 84 -2.30 6.40 11.40
CA VAL A 84 -2.31 6.62 12.86
C VAL A 84 -1.00 7.25 13.28
N ASP A 85 -1.01 7.94 14.41
CA ASP A 85 0.19 8.61 14.93
C ASP A 85 1.24 7.60 15.39
N SER A 86 0.81 6.46 15.97
CA SER A 86 1.69 5.42 16.50
C SER A 86 1.28 4.02 16.04
N ILE A 87 2.07 3.45 15.13
CA ILE A 87 1.89 2.06 14.67
C ILE A 87 2.33 1.05 15.76
N MET A 88 3.10 1.49 16.77
CA MET A 88 3.52 0.63 17.89
C MET A 88 2.34 -0.02 18.61
N GLN A 89 1.23 0.70 18.79
CA GLN A 89 0.04 0.17 19.47
C GLN A 89 -0.58 -1.02 18.72
N HIS A 90 -0.46 -1.02 17.39
CA HIS A 90 -1.05 -2.04 16.52
C HIS A 90 -0.06 -3.14 16.12
N LYS A 91 1.20 -3.04 16.54
CA LYS A 91 2.28 -3.99 16.22
C LYS A 91 1.84 -5.45 16.34
N GLN A 92 1.23 -5.84 17.46
CA GLN A 92 0.81 -7.23 17.70
C GLN A 92 -0.27 -7.69 16.73
N SER A 93 -1.19 -6.81 16.35
CA SER A 93 -2.25 -7.10 15.39
C SER A 93 -1.67 -7.23 13.98
N ILE A 94 -0.77 -6.32 13.60
CA ILE A 94 -0.13 -6.31 12.28
C ILE A 94 0.79 -7.53 12.09
N SER A 95 1.58 -7.91 13.11
CA SER A 95 2.46 -9.08 13.03
C SER A 95 1.73 -10.41 12.80
N LYS A 96 0.42 -10.48 13.08
CA LYS A 96 -0.42 -11.67 12.85
C LYS A 96 -1.00 -11.75 11.43
N LEU A 97 -0.81 -10.71 10.61
CA LEU A 97 -1.32 -10.65 9.24
C LEU A 97 -0.43 -11.43 8.27
N HIS A 98 -0.33 -12.75 8.44
CA HIS A 98 0.55 -13.61 7.64
C HIS A 98 0.22 -13.65 6.13
N HIS A 99 -0.97 -13.16 5.76
CA HIS A 99 -1.43 -13.05 4.37
C HIS A 99 -1.22 -11.65 3.78
N LEU A 100 -0.69 -10.70 4.55
CA LEU A 100 -0.50 -9.33 4.12
C LEU A 100 0.47 -9.26 2.91
N ARG A 101 0.05 -8.53 1.89
CA ARG A 101 0.77 -8.26 0.65
C ARG A 101 1.18 -6.80 0.55
N THR A 102 0.39 -5.90 1.11
CA THR A 102 0.65 -4.46 1.05
C THR A 102 0.51 -3.86 2.44
N ILE A 103 1.50 -3.06 2.83
CA ILE A 103 1.38 -2.11 3.94
C ILE A 103 1.84 -0.73 3.48
N ILE A 104 0.99 0.28 3.67
CA ILE A 104 1.23 1.65 3.25
C ILE A 104 1.00 2.57 4.45
N CYS A 105 2.05 3.24 4.91
CA CYS A 105 1.98 4.31 5.91
C CYS A 105 2.03 5.64 5.16
N ILE A 106 0.88 6.32 5.10
CA ILE A 106 0.68 7.52 4.27
C ILE A 106 1.15 8.77 5.00
N ASP A 107 0.94 8.81 6.31
CA ASP A 107 1.34 9.95 7.15
C ASP A 107 2.66 9.64 7.89
N PRO A 108 3.44 10.67 8.25
CA PRO A 108 4.64 10.48 9.06
C PRO A 108 4.32 9.81 10.39
N LEU A 109 4.97 8.68 10.65
CA LEU A 109 4.89 7.99 11.93
C LEU A 109 5.77 8.72 12.95
N MET A 110 5.24 8.93 14.16
CA MET A 110 6.00 9.57 15.24
C MET A 110 6.93 8.59 15.98
N ASP A 111 6.77 7.29 15.73
CA ASP A 111 7.54 6.22 16.39
C ASP A 111 9.00 6.15 15.88
N ASP A 112 9.93 5.68 16.73
CA ASP A 112 11.20 5.14 16.23
C ASP A 112 10.93 3.79 15.54
N VAL A 113 10.67 3.89 14.25
CA VAL A 113 10.14 2.81 13.43
C VAL A 113 11.18 1.74 13.07
N SER A 114 12.47 1.96 13.34
CA SER A 114 13.56 1.08 12.88
C SER A 114 13.44 -0.34 13.44
N ASP A 115 13.41 -0.46 14.78
CA ASP A 115 13.30 -1.74 15.49
C ASP A 115 11.88 -2.32 15.43
N LEU A 116 10.90 -1.44 15.32
CA LEU A 116 9.49 -1.79 15.20
C LEU A 116 9.22 -2.52 13.87
N PHE A 117 9.69 -1.97 12.75
CA PHE A 117 9.56 -2.61 11.45
C PHE A 117 10.35 -3.90 11.38
N ASN A 118 11.54 -3.98 12.01
CA ASN A 118 12.24 -5.25 12.10
C ASN A 118 11.37 -6.37 12.69
N GLN A 119 10.61 -6.06 13.75
CA GLN A 119 9.75 -7.04 14.41
C GLN A 119 8.44 -7.30 13.64
N ILE A 120 7.87 -6.27 13.01
CA ILE A 120 6.65 -6.42 12.21
C ILE A 120 6.95 -7.23 10.94
N LEU A 121 7.95 -6.82 10.16
CA LEU A 121 8.24 -7.36 8.83
C LEU A 121 8.74 -8.81 8.87
N GLN A 122 9.43 -9.23 9.94
CA GLN A 122 9.87 -10.62 10.10
C GLN A 122 8.74 -11.64 9.90
N ASN A 123 7.51 -11.30 10.28
CA ASN A 123 6.35 -12.19 10.21
C ASN A 123 5.55 -12.07 8.89
N LEU A 124 5.82 -11.06 8.06
CA LEU A 124 5.05 -10.73 6.86
C LEU A 124 5.66 -11.34 5.60
N LYS A 125 5.83 -12.66 5.57
CA LYS A 125 6.58 -13.35 4.49
C LYS A 125 5.96 -13.21 3.08
N LYS A 126 4.69 -12.79 2.98
CA LYS A 126 3.97 -12.59 1.70
C LYS A 126 3.95 -11.13 1.24
N LEU A 127 4.62 -10.23 1.97
CA LEU A 127 4.65 -8.82 1.64
C LEU A 127 5.30 -8.58 0.28
N ARG A 128 4.64 -7.78 -0.55
CA ARG A 128 5.04 -7.36 -1.89
C ARG A 128 5.28 -5.87 -1.98
N ILE A 129 4.52 -5.09 -1.22
CA ILE A 129 4.57 -3.64 -1.20
C ILE A 129 4.72 -3.18 0.25
N LEU A 130 5.77 -2.42 0.50
CA LEU A 130 5.97 -1.64 1.71
C LEU A 130 6.11 -0.19 1.25
N PHE A 131 5.33 0.73 1.78
CA PHE A 131 5.49 2.16 1.50
C PHE A 131 5.42 2.96 2.79
N LEU A 132 6.38 3.85 2.99
CA LEU A 132 6.53 4.65 4.19
C LEU A 132 6.81 6.10 3.78
N SER A 133 5.82 6.99 3.91
CA SER A 133 5.91 8.37 3.40
C SER A 133 6.97 9.23 4.08
N SER A 134 7.34 8.91 5.32
CA SER A 134 8.37 9.63 6.08
C SER A 134 9.11 8.66 7.00
N TYR A 135 9.78 7.70 6.39
CA TYR A 135 10.74 6.86 7.11
C TYR A 135 11.98 7.71 7.45
N ILE A 136 12.04 8.21 8.68
CA ILE A 136 13.11 9.12 9.15
C ILE A 136 14.43 8.38 9.39
N SER A 137 14.41 7.05 9.48
CA SER A 137 15.61 6.27 9.80
C SER A 137 16.58 6.21 8.62
N SER A 138 17.85 6.46 8.91
CA SER A 138 18.95 6.41 7.96
C SER A 138 19.31 5.00 7.47
N LYS A 139 18.66 3.96 8.04
CA LYS A 139 18.93 2.56 7.73
C LYS A 139 17.66 1.78 7.47
N LEU A 140 17.69 1.00 6.40
CA LEU A 140 16.67 0.00 6.12
C LEU A 140 16.68 -1.09 7.21
N PRO A 141 15.51 -1.55 7.69
CA PRO A 141 15.44 -2.67 8.63
C PRO A 141 16.03 -3.94 7.98
N GLU A 142 16.91 -4.67 8.68
CA GLU A 142 17.56 -5.89 8.16
C GLU A 142 16.55 -6.93 7.69
N SER A 143 15.40 -7.02 8.37
CA SER A 143 14.29 -7.91 8.03
C SER A 143 13.74 -7.73 6.61
N VAL A 144 13.96 -6.57 5.97
CA VAL A 144 13.55 -6.33 4.58
C VAL A 144 14.26 -7.28 3.62
N GLY A 145 15.53 -7.63 3.91
CA GLY A 145 16.29 -8.61 3.12
C GLY A 145 15.67 -10.01 3.11
N GLU A 146 14.86 -10.34 4.13
CA GLU A 146 14.19 -11.64 4.25
C GLU A 146 12.85 -11.69 3.49
N LEU A 147 12.37 -10.57 2.95
CA LEU A 147 11.10 -10.46 2.24
C LEU A 147 11.25 -10.85 0.76
N LYS A 148 11.31 -12.16 0.49
CA LYS A 148 11.49 -12.72 -0.87
C LYS A 148 10.47 -12.28 -1.92
N HIS A 149 9.30 -11.82 -1.49
CA HIS A 149 8.22 -11.37 -2.37
C HIS A 149 8.14 -9.86 -2.54
N LEU A 150 8.97 -9.09 -1.83
CA LEU A 150 8.96 -7.64 -1.90
C LEU A 150 9.36 -7.18 -3.30
N ARG A 151 8.53 -6.32 -3.89
CA ARG A 151 8.70 -5.74 -5.24
C ARG A 151 8.76 -4.22 -5.22
N TYR A 152 8.24 -3.60 -4.17
CA TYR A 152 8.25 -2.16 -3.99
C TYR A 152 8.46 -1.83 -2.51
N PHE A 153 9.40 -0.92 -2.27
CA PHE A 153 9.80 -0.38 -0.98
C PHE A 153 10.04 1.13 -1.12
#